data_AF-A0A3D1LCJ7-F1
#
_entry.id   AF-A0A3D1LCJ7-F1
#
_cell.length_a   1.000
_cell.length_b   1.000
_cell.length_c   1.000
_cell.angle_alpha   90.00
_cell.angle_beta   90.00
_cell.angle_gamma   90.00
#
_symmetry.space_group_name_H-M   'P 1'
#
loop_
_entity.id
_entity.type
_entity.pdbx_description
1 polymer ?
#
loop_
_entity_poly.entity_id
_entity_poly.type
_entity_poly.pdbx_seq_one_letter_code
_entity_poly.pdbx_strand_id
1 'polypeptide(L)'
;MKKHVFLALVALLLMHLCACSAKTLAQQAPSAEQTETAKTEVQPQQTVSMEAVPVKTGVVNDGSSFYYYGQDGNRVEKTGMQTLGGAQYYLNSDSTLHEFVPGPNDCEGTVYIHAGDGGFTFTPHEPGVLELDGALYEVTADGSVLQDASDGYLYFGPDGRYTSGNETLDEGVQALLGAACEEASSREEKLRQAYDYIRDNYRYLSMQHYDAGTTDWAEEAALSFLETGKGNCYCFAGLFMYCARQLGYQAYVVAGWESNPTNDHAWTMIDQDGRALLYDTQLEYAYLYMFHREPVDMFGAEEQDGLYRGFRYYFPEE
;
A
#
# COMPACT_ATOMS: atom_id res chain seq x y z
N MET A 1 -9.12 47.74 12.01
CA MET A 1 -10.06 48.46 11.09
C MET A 1 -9.87 47.87 9.71
N LYS A 2 -10.87 47.58 8.87
CA LYS A 2 -12.34 47.80 8.94
C LYS A 2 -13.11 46.46 8.86
N LYS A 3 -14.45 46.49 9.00
CA LYS A 3 -15.39 45.37 8.77
C LYS A 3 -16.11 45.53 7.41
N HIS A 4 -16.82 44.50 6.94
CA HIS A 4 -18.11 44.43 6.18
C HIS A 4 -18.16 43.02 5.54
N VAL A 5 -19.11 42.07 5.73
CA VAL A 5 -20.49 41.97 6.25
C VAL A 5 -21.62 42.35 5.27
N PHE A 6 -22.19 41.32 4.61
CA PHE A 6 -23.55 41.10 4.06
C PHE A 6 -23.60 39.62 3.55
N LEU A 7 -24.63 38.76 3.58
CA LEU A 7 -26.09 38.77 3.87
C LEU A 7 -27.00 39.41 2.78
N ALA A 8 -28.20 38.91 2.44
CA ALA A 8 -28.96 37.70 2.83
C ALA A 8 -30.15 37.41 1.86
N LEU A 9 -30.80 36.23 1.97
CA LEU A 9 -32.19 35.89 1.51
C LEU A 9 -32.48 36.00 -0.02
N VAL A 10 -33.54 35.43 -0.65
CA VAL A 10 -34.73 34.57 -0.31
C VAL A 10 -34.87 33.48 -1.42
N ALA A 11 -35.83 32.54 -1.58
CA ALA A 11 -37.12 32.08 -1.01
C ALA A 11 -37.26 30.56 -1.35
N LEU A 12 -38.13 29.68 -0.81
CA LEU A 12 -39.49 29.67 -0.23
C LEU A 12 -40.68 29.53 -1.22
N LEU A 13 -41.25 28.32 -1.38
CA LEU A 13 -42.72 28.13 -1.37
C LEU A 13 -43.23 26.70 -1.04
N LEU A 14 -44.33 26.70 -0.28
CA LEU A 14 -45.30 25.72 0.23
C LEU A 14 -45.34 24.21 -0.14
N MET A 15 -45.59 23.47 0.94
CA MET A 15 -46.39 22.23 1.11
C MET A 15 -47.65 22.09 0.23
N HIS A 16 -48.11 20.84 0.06
CA HIS A 16 -49.46 20.43 0.53
C HIS A 16 -49.53 18.91 0.81
N LEU A 17 -50.33 18.52 1.82
CA LEU A 17 -50.73 17.12 2.05
C LEU A 17 -52.06 16.83 1.36
N CYS A 18 -52.28 15.58 0.94
CA CYS A 18 -53.63 15.05 0.83
C CYS A 18 -53.66 13.54 1.07
N ALA A 19 -54.39 13.12 2.10
CA ALA A 19 -54.74 11.72 2.33
C ALA A 19 -56.27 11.60 2.33
N CYS A 20 -56.80 10.64 1.58
CA CYS A 20 -58.21 10.27 1.59
C CYS A 20 -58.35 8.77 1.33
N SER A 21 -59.40 8.17 1.87
CA SER A 21 -59.58 6.71 1.95
C SER A 21 -60.98 6.29 1.50
N ALA A 22 -61.10 4.99 1.18
CA ALA A 22 -62.31 4.23 0.93
C ALA A 22 -63.17 4.62 -0.29
N LYS A 23 -63.46 3.60 -1.12
CA LYS A 23 -64.75 2.90 -1.00
C LYS A 23 -64.78 1.56 -1.75
N THR A 24 -65.29 0.54 -1.07
CA THR A 24 -65.75 -0.72 -1.67
C THR A 24 -67.03 -0.47 -2.47
N LEU A 25 -67.19 -1.17 -3.60
CA LEU A 25 -68.49 -1.32 -4.26
C LEU A 25 -68.55 -2.72 -4.87
N ALA A 26 -69.59 -3.49 -4.55
CA ALA A 26 -69.77 -4.87 -4.97
C ALA A 26 -71.17 -5.05 -5.56
N GLN A 27 -71.24 -5.57 -6.80
CA GLN A 27 -72.43 -5.97 -7.56
C GLN A 27 -71.94 -6.62 -8.87
N GLN A 28 -72.59 -7.60 -9.51
CA GLN A 28 -73.68 -8.50 -9.11
C GLN A 28 -73.65 -9.73 -10.06
N ALA A 29 -74.23 -10.87 -9.68
CA ALA A 29 -74.20 -12.10 -10.48
C ALA A 29 -75.53 -12.43 -11.20
N PRO A 30 -75.47 -13.24 -12.28
CA PRO A 30 -76.40 -14.36 -12.53
C PRO A 30 -75.62 -15.70 -12.48
N SER A 31 -76.14 -16.86 -12.04
CA SER A 31 -77.42 -17.55 -12.30
C SER A 31 -77.51 -18.10 -13.73
N ALA A 32 -77.70 -19.40 -14.03
CA ALA A 32 -77.84 -20.61 -13.19
C ALA A 32 -76.92 -21.73 -13.79
N GLU A 33 -76.91 -23.03 -13.46
CA GLU A 33 -77.95 -24.02 -13.10
C GLU A 33 -77.44 -25.07 -12.08
N GLN A 34 -78.33 -25.95 -11.61
CA GLN A 34 -78.00 -27.09 -10.75
C GLN A 34 -78.10 -28.41 -11.53
N THR A 35 -77.09 -29.27 -11.42
CA THR A 35 -77.23 -30.71 -11.70
C THR A 35 -76.63 -31.49 -10.54
N GLU A 36 -77.44 -32.34 -9.92
CA GLU A 36 -77.09 -33.14 -8.74
C GLU A 36 -76.63 -34.54 -9.15
N THR A 37 -75.50 -35.02 -8.62
CA THR A 37 -75.19 -36.46 -8.57
C THR A 37 -74.18 -36.83 -7.48
N ALA A 38 -74.51 -37.89 -6.74
CA ALA A 38 -73.62 -38.81 -6.01
C ALA A 38 -72.41 -38.24 -5.23
N LYS A 39 -72.54 -38.21 -3.90
CA LYS A 39 -71.37 -38.31 -3.01
C LYS A 39 -70.74 -39.69 -3.14
N THR A 40 -69.41 -39.74 -3.31
CA THR A 40 -68.58 -40.90 -2.95
C THR A 40 -67.61 -40.45 -1.87
N GLU A 41 -67.66 -41.09 -0.72
CA GLU A 41 -66.81 -40.76 0.43
C GLU A 41 -65.46 -41.48 0.28
N VAL A 42 -64.41 -40.72 -0.04
CA VAL A 42 -63.04 -41.23 -0.15
C VAL A 42 -62.31 -40.91 1.15
N GLN A 43 -61.76 -41.93 1.81
CA GLN A 43 -60.93 -41.73 3.01
C GLN A 43 -59.71 -40.85 2.69
N PRO A 44 -59.31 -39.93 3.58
CA PRO A 44 -58.12 -39.13 3.38
C PRO A 44 -56.87 -40.02 3.39
N GLN A 45 -56.28 -40.22 2.21
CA GLN A 45 -55.01 -40.94 2.08
C GLN A 45 -53.93 -40.14 2.81
N GLN A 46 -53.34 -40.74 3.85
CA GLN A 46 -52.41 -40.08 4.75
C GLN A 46 -51.14 -39.65 4.01
N THR A 47 -51.04 -38.37 3.65
CA THR A 47 -49.87 -37.77 3.02
C THR A 47 -48.70 -37.78 4.01
N VAL A 48 -47.77 -38.72 3.84
CA VAL A 48 -46.50 -38.69 4.55
C VAL A 48 -45.69 -37.52 3.98
N SER A 49 -45.68 -36.41 4.71
CA SER A 49 -44.73 -35.32 4.47
C SER A 49 -43.34 -35.81 4.84
N MET A 50 -42.64 -36.38 3.86
CA MET A 50 -41.17 -36.44 3.91
C MET A 50 -40.69 -34.99 3.99
N GLU A 51 -40.23 -34.57 5.16
CA GLU A 51 -39.52 -33.30 5.30
C GLU A 51 -38.32 -33.34 4.34
N ALA A 52 -38.23 -32.35 3.46
CA ALA A 52 -37.14 -32.26 2.52
C ALA A 52 -35.84 -32.03 3.30
N VAL A 53 -34.98 -33.05 3.34
CA VAL A 53 -33.65 -32.94 3.98
C VAL A 53 -32.94 -31.74 3.33
N PRO A 54 -32.50 -30.73 4.11
CA PRO A 54 -31.92 -29.52 3.54
C PRO A 54 -30.62 -29.87 2.81
N VAL A 55 -30.63 -29.68 1.50
CA VAL A 55 -29.50 -29.97 0.62
C VAL A 55 -28.41 -28.93 0.88
N LYS A 56 -27.22 -29.38 1.30
CA LYS A 56 -26.02 -28.53 1.39
C LYS A 56 -25.71 -27.96 0.01
N THR A 57 -25.56 -26.64 -0.12
CA THR A 57 -25.19 -25.96 -1.37
C THR A 57 -24.27 -24.77 -1.06
N GLY A 58 -23.38 -24.43 -2.00
CA GLY A 58 -22.38 -23.38 -1.78
C GLY A 58 -21.27 -23.83 -0.82
N VAL A 59 -20.54 -22.88 -0.22
CA VAL A 59 -19.54 -23.21 0.81
C VAL A 59 -20.24 -23.55 2.11
N VAL A 60 -19.93 -24.71 2.68
CA VAL A 60 -20.48 -25.18 3.96
C VAL A 60 -19.34 -25.61 4.87
N ASN A 61 -19.34 -25.13 6.11
CA ASN A 61 -18.50 -25.64 7.19
C ASN A 61 -19.03 -27.03 7.61
N ASP A 62 -18.16 -28.04 7.61
CA ASP A 62 -18.47 -29.42 8.03
C ASP A 62 -17.67 -29.83 9.29
N GLY A 63 -17.61 -28.92 10.27
CA GLY A 63 -16.93 -29.08 11.55
C GLY A 63 -15.67 -28.22 11.65
N SER A 64 -14.56 -28.71 11.09
CA SER A 64 -13.25 -28.05 11.10
C SER A 64 -12.78 -27.57 9.73
N SER A 65 -13.55 -27.82 8.68
CA SER A 65 -13.17 -27.60 7.29
C SER A 65 -14.36 -27.09 6.49
N PHE A 66 -14.07 -26.30 5.45
CA PHE A 66 -15.05 -25.73 4.53
C PHE A 66 -15.00 -26.48 3.21
N TYR A 67 -16.16 -26.85 2.67
CA TYR A 67 -16.27 -27.54 1.38
C TYR A 67 -17.32 -26.88 0.50
N TYR A 68 -17.09 -26.86 -0.80
CA TYR A 68 -18.09 -26.42 -1.77
C TYR A 68 -19.03 -27.56 -2.14
N TYR A 69 -20.33 -27.32 -2.07
CA TYR A 69 -21.37 -28.27 -2.48
C TYR A 69 -22.13 -27.74 -3.72
N GLY A 70 -22.32 -28.62 -4.70
CA GLY A 70 -23.09 -28.36 -5.90
C GLY A 70 -24.59 -28.20 -5.63
N GLN A 71 -25.34 -27.74 -6.63
CA GLN A 71 -26.81 -27.59 -6.56
C GLN A 71 -27.55 -28.95 -6.44
N ASP A 72 -26.84 -30.05 -6.66
CA ASP A 72 -27.26 -31.44 -6.49
C ASP A 72 -26.98 -31.99 -5.08
N GLY A 73 -26.30 -31.23 -4.21
CA GLY A 73 -25.91 -31.65 -2.86
C GLY A 73 -24.59 -32.41 -2.77
N ASN A 74 -23.88 -32.62 -3.88
CA ASN A 74 -22.60 -33.32 -3.88
C ASN A 74 -21.44 -32.36 -3.57
N ARG A 75 -20.44 -32.84 -2.82
CA ARG A 75 -19.17 -32.11 -2.63
C ARG A 75 -18.46 -31.99 -3.99
N VAL A 76 -17.87 -30.82 -4.24
CA VAL A 76 -17.04 -30.52 -5.40
C VAL A 76 -15.69 -30.00 -4.91
N GLU A 77 -14.59 -30.53 -5.44
CA GLU A 77 -13.27 -29.94 -5.23
C GLU A 77 -13.20 -28.61 -5.99
N LYS A 78 -13.23 -27.50 -5.26
CA LYS A 78 -13.25 -26.13 -5.81
C LYS A 78 -12.62 -25.17 -4.80
N THR A 79 -11.60 -24.42 -5.24
CA THR A 79 -10.94 -23.37 -4.45
C THR A 79 -11.34 -21.96 -4.94
N GLY A 80 -10.63 -20.92 -4.49
CA GLY A 80 -10.76 -19.55 -4.99
C GLY A 80 -11.86 -18.72 -4.31
N MET A 81 -12.19 -17.57 -4.92
CA MET A 81 -13.15 -16.58 -4.40
C MET A 81 -14.54 -17.14 -4.12
N GLN A 82 -15.06 -16.88 -2.91
CA GLN A 82 -16.42 -17.18 -2.49
C GLN A 82 -17.04 -15.97 -1.77
N THR A 83 -18.32 -15.69 -2.01
CA THR A 83 -19.12 -14.68 -1.31
C THR A 83 -19.99 -15.36 -0.25
N LEU A 84 -19.83 -15.00 1.03
CA LEU A 84 -20.57 -15.58 2.15
C LEU A 84 -21.10 -14.47 3.06
N GLY A 85 -22.41 -14.41 3.27
CA GLY A 85 -23.06 -13.36 4.07
C GLY A 85 -22.95 -11.93 3.52
N GLY A 86 -22.35 -11.76 2.33
CA GLY A 86 -21.98 -10.44 1.76
C GLY A 86 -20.51 -10.08 1.97
N ALA A 87 -19.78 -10.82 2.81
CA ALA A 87 -18.32 -10.77 2.91
C ALA A 87 -17.68 -11.71 1.88
N GLN A 88 -16.37 -11.52 1.67
CA GLN A 88 -15.57 -12.21 0.66
C GLN A 88 -14.47 -13.04 1.33
N TYR A 89 -14.21 -14.22 0.78
CA TYR A 89 -13.26 -15.20 1.32
C TYR A 89 -12.56 -15.96 0.18
N TYR A 90 -11.37 -16.47 0.43
CA TYR A 90 -10.75 -17.50 -0.43
C TYR A 90 -10.98 -18.88 0.21
N LEU A 91 -11.48 -19.85 -0.57
CA LEU A 91 -11.56 -21.25 -0.15
C LEU A 91 -10.29 -21.98 -0.59
N ASN A 92 -9.44 -22.37 0.36
CA ASN A 92 -8.13 -22.99 0.10
C ASN A 92 -8.26 -24.49 -0.20
N SER A 93 -7.28 -25.07 -0.90
CA SER A 93 -7.23 -26.51 -1.22
C SER A 93 -7.08 -27.42 0.00
N ASP A 94 -6.49 -26.92 1.10
CA ASP A 94 -6.45 -27.58 2.40
C ASP A 94 -7.83 -27.58 3.12
N SER A 95 -8.84 -26.97 2.50
CA SER A 95 -10.21 -26.83 3.01
C SER A 95 -10.34 -25.87 4.21
N THR A 96 -9.38 -24.96 4.39
CA THR A 96 -9.55 -23.75 5.20
C THR A 96 -10.24 -22.63 4.39
N LEU A 97 -10.70 -21.59 5.09
CA LEU A 97 -11.35 -20.42 4.51
C LEU A 97 -10.59 -19.17 4.95
N HIS A 98 -9.89 -18.51 4.02
CA HIS A 98 -9.14 -17.28 4.27
C HIS A 98 -10.09 -16.08 4.36
N GLU A 99 -9.95 -15.30 5.44
CA GLU A 99 -10.67 -14.04 5.65
C GLU A 99 -9.76 -12.86 5.28
N PHE A 100 -10.25 -11.96 4.42
CA PHE A 100 -9.45 -10.84 3.92
C PHE A 100 -9.26 -9.75 4.97
N VAL A 101 -8.00 -9.49 5.33
CA VAL A 101 -7.58 -8.35 6.15
C VAL A 101 -7.18 -7.17 5.27
N PRO A 102 -7.19 -5.91 5.75
CA PRO A 102 -6.56 -4.79 5.05
C PRO A 102 -5.08 -5.07 4.78
N GLY A 103 -4.59 -4.72 3.58
CA GLY A 103 -3.23 -5.04 3.14
C GLY A 103 -3.16 -6.09 2.01
N PRO A 104 -1.96 -6.63 1.71
CA PRO A 104 -1.82 -7.79 0.84
C PRO A 104 -2.28 -9.07 1.56
N ASN A 105 -2.91 -9.97 0.82
CA ASN A 105 -3.37 -11.27 1.31
C ASN A 105 -2.88 -12.35 0.34
N ASP A 106 -1.94 -13.20 0.76
CA ASP A 106 -1.61 -14.41 0.01
C ASP A 106 -2.78 -15.40 0.10
N CYS A 107 -3.23 -15.89 -1.05
CA CYS A 107 -4.10 -17.06 -1.12
C CYS A 107 -3.58 -18.04 -2.18
N GLU A 108 -3.02 -19.16 -1.71
CA GLU A 108 -2.40 -20.21 -2.54
C GLU A 108 -1.28 -19.71 -3.47
N GLY A 109 -0.48 -18.75 -3.00
CA GLY A 109 0.59 -18.10 -3.77
C GLY A 109 0.09 -16.98 -4.69
N THR A 110 -1.16 -16.52 -4.55
CA THR A 110 -1.66 -15.33 -5.25
C THR A 110 -1.92 -14.22 -4.25
N VAL A 111 -1.11 -13.16 -4.27
CA VAL A 111 -1.35 -11.94 -3.49
C VAL A 111 -2.52 -11.15 -4.07
N TYR A 112 -3.58 -11.05 -3.28
CA TYR A 112 -4.73 -10.18 -3.52
C TYR A 112 -4.66 -8.95 -2.62
N ILE A 113 -4.91 -7.76 -3.17
CA ILE A 113 -4.86 -6.50 -2.42
C ILE A 113 -6.23 -6.14 -1.85
N HIS A 114 -6.29 -5.75 -0.58
CA HIS A 114 -7.49 -5.19 0.05
C HIS A 114 -7.30 -3.71 0.39
N ALA A 115 -7.67 -2.84 -0.56
CA ALA A 115 -7.52 -1.39 -0.49
C ALA A 115 -8.65 -0.68 0.30
N GLY A 116 -8.75 -0.99 1.60
CA GLY A 116 -9.49 -0.20 2.60
C GLY A 116 -11.01 -0.01 2.39
N ASP A 117 -11.53 1.03 3.04
CA ASP A 117 -12.97 1.32 3.24
C ASP A 117 -13.81 1.47 1.96
N GLY A 118 -13.18 1.58 0.78
CA GLY A 118 -13.85 1.79 -0.52
C GLY A 118 -14.54 0.54 -1.09
N GLY A 119 -14.18 -0.66 -0.60
CA GLY A 119 -14.75 -1.93 -1.05
C GLY A 119 -13.79 -2.80 -1.87
N PHE A 120 -14.08 -4.10 -1.90
CA PHE A 120 -13.14 -5.14 -2.34
C PHE A 120 -12.70 -5.00 -3.81
N THR A 121 -11.41 -4.77 -4.04
CA THR A 121 -10.77 -4.75 -5.37
C THR A 121 -9.69 -5.84 -5.44
N PHE A 122 -10.12 -7.10 -5.57
CA PHE A 122 -9.24 -8.27 -5.63
C PHE A 122 -8.52 -8.42 -6.98
N THR A 123 -7.62 -7.49 -7.28
CA THR A 123 -6.66 -7.62 -8.38
C THR A 123 -5.44 -8.41 -7.89
N PRO A 124 -5.07 -9.54 -8.52
CA PRO A 124 -3.76 -10.15 -8.33
C PRO A 124 -2.66 -9.16 -8.69
N HIS A 125 -1.61 -9.05 -7.86
CA HIS A 125 -0.45 -8.24 -8.21
C HIS A 125 0.53 -9.05 -9.09
N GLU A 126 1.14 -8.43 -10.09
CA GLU A 126 2.26 -9.01 -10.82
C GLU A 126 3.54 -8.99 -9.95
N PRO A 127 4.55 -9.83 -10.21
CA PRO A 127 5.81 -9.79 -9.46
C PRO A 127 6.51 -8.43 -9.53
N GLY A 128 7.11 -8.01 -8.41
CA GLY A 128 7.79 -6.72 -8.25
C GLY A 128 7.28 -5.89 -7.06
N VAL A 129 7.86 -4.69 -6.93
CA VAL A 129 7.55 -3.71 -5.88
C VAL A 129 6.07 -3.33 -5.83
N LEU A 130 5.51 -3.43 -4.63
CA LEU A 130 4.16 -3.02 -4.25
C LEU A 130 4.24 -1.95 -3.14
N GLU A 131 3.67 -0.77 -3.37
CA GLU A 131 3.48 0.26 -2.33
C GLU A 131 2.01 0.28 -1.91
N LEU A 132 1.73 0.18 -0.60
CA LEU A 132 0.37 0.18 -0.06
C LEU A 132 0.34 0.87 1.31
N ASP A 133 -0.50 1.89 1.43
CA ASP A 133 -0.67 2.71 2.66
C ASP A 133 0.65 3.25 3.25
N GLY A 134 1.62 3.56 2.37
CA GLY A 134 2.97 4.04 2.73
C GLY A 134 3.98 2.93 3.06
N ALA A 135 3.52 1.70 3.29
CA ALA A 135 4.38 0.52 3.43
C ALA A 135 4.82 -0.02 2.06
N LEU A 136 6.03 -0.55 2.01
CA LEU A 136 6.63 -1.17 0.84
C LEU A 136 6.68 -2.70 1.03
N TYR A 137 6.31 -3.43 -0.02
CA TYR A 137 6.33 -4.88 -0.14
C TYR A 137 7.01 -5.28 -1.45
N GLU A 138 7.57 -6.48 -1.54
CA GLU A 138 8.03 -7.10 -2.79
C GLU A 138 7.18 -8.34 -3.08
N VAL A 139 6.56 -8.41 -4.27
CA VAL A 139 5.79 -9.57 -4.71
C VAL A 139 6.69 -10.50 -5.51
N THR A 140 6.85 -11.73 -5.06
CA THR A 140 7.79 -12.71 -5.63
C THR A 140 7.29 -13.28 -6.97
N ALA A 141 8.18 -13.95 -7.70
CA ALA A 141 7.88 -14.56 -9.00
C ALA A 141 6.88 -15.73 -8.95
N ASP A 142 6.55 -16.26 -7.76
CA ASP A 142 5.45 -17.22 -7.57
C ASP A 142 4.12 -16.55 -7.17
N GLY A 143 4.12 -15.24 -6.89
CA GLY A 143 2.95 -14.43 -6.58
C GLY A 143 2.70 -14.19 -5.08
N SER A 144 3.57 -14.68 -4.19
CA SER A 144 3.53 -14.42 -2.74
C SER A 144 4.20 -13.08 -2.36
N VAL A 145 4.18 -12.70 -1.07
CA VAL A 145 5.00 -11.57 -0.56
C VAL A 145 6.32 -12.08 0.01
N LEU A 146 7.41 -11.36 -0.26
CA LEU A 146 8.72 -11.66 0.34
C LEU A 146 8.70 -11.38 1.86
N GLN A 147 9.10 -12.36 2.68
CA GLN A 147 9.06 -12.29 4.15
C GLN A 147 10.32 -12.88 4.77
N ASP A 148 10.80 -12.28 5.87
CA ASP A 148 12.01 -12.66 6.63
C ASP A 148 13.25 -12.86 5.73
N ALA A 149 13.39 -11.98 4.73
CA ALA A 149 14.34 -12.13 3.62
C ALA A 149 14.73 -10.78 3.00
N SER A 150 15.85 -10.76 2.27
CA SER A 150 16.33 -9.57 1.55
C SER A 150 16.29 -9.75 0.03
N ASP A 151 15.87 -8.70 -0.68
CA ASP A 151 16.26 -8.47 -2.08
C ASP A 151 17.30 -7.34 -2.11
N GLY A 152 18.54 -7.67 -2.45
CA GLY A 152 19.67 -6.73 -2.43
C GLY A 152 19.83 -6.01 -1.10
N TYR A 153 19.65 -4.69 -1.11
CA TYR A 153 19.72 -3.78 0.04
C TYR A 153 18.39 -3.60 0.80
N LEU A 154 17.31 -4.22 0.34
CA LEU A 154 15.98 -4.15 0.97
C LEU A 154 15.75 -5.44 1.77
N TYR A 155 15.49 -5.31 3.08
CA TYR A 155 15.05 -6.42 3.93
C TYR A 155 13.56 -6.28 4.25
N PHE A 156 12.82 -7.37 4.10
CA PHE A 156 11.39 -7.46 4.34
C PHE A 156 11.15 -8.34 5.58
N GLY A 157 10.45 -7.78 6.56
CA GLY A 157 10.23 -8.42 7.85
C GLY A 157 9.26 -9.62 7.80
N PRO A 158 8.94 -10.22 8.96
CA PRO A 158 8.03 -11.37 9.05
C PRO A 158 6.57 -11.07 8.65
N ASP A 159 6.18 -9.79 8.51
CA ASP A 159 4.89 -9.35 7.98
C ASP A 159 4.95 -8.98 6.47
N GLY A 160 6.13 -9.08 5.87
CA GLY A 160 6.41 -8.75 4.47
C GLY A 160 6.67 -7.28 4.19
N ARG A 161 6.70 -6.42 5.21
CA ARG A 161 7.02 -5.00 5.03
C ARG A 161 8.52 -4.78 4.97
N TYR A 162 8.97 -3.91 4.08
CA TYR A 162 10.31 -3.34 4.16
C TYR A 162 10.51 -2.65 5.51
N THR A 163 11.68 -2.86 6.11
CA THR A 163 12.12 -2.20 7.34
C THR A 163 13.63 -1.94 7.29
N SER A 164 14.08 -0.85 7.90
CA SER A 164 15.49 -0.61 8.19
C SER A 164 16.06 -1.56 9.26
N GLY A 165 15.20 -2.24 10.02
CA GLY A 165 15.51 -2.90 11.28
C GLY A 165 15.22 -2.03 12.52
N ASN A 166 14.79 -0.78 12.33
CA ASN A 166 14.54 0.19 13.40
C ASN A 166 13.20 0.92 13.19
N GLU A 167 12.19 0.56 14.00
CA GLU A 167 10.83 1.10 13.93
C GLU A 167 10.77 2.64 13.95
N THR A 168 11.66 3.29 14.72
CA THR A 168 11.69 4.77 14.82
C THR A 168 12.24 5.42 13.55
N LEU A 169 13.16 4.76 12.85
CA LEU A 169 13.66 5.23 11.56
C LEU A 169 12.61 5.03 10.47
N ASP A 170 11.94 3.87 10.46
CA ASP A 170 10.89 3.56 9.48
C ASP A 170 9.70 4.52 9.60
N GLU A 171 9.19 4.77 10.82
CA GLU A 171 8.15 5.79 11.07
C GLU A 171 8.60 7.20 10.63
N GLY A 172 9.84 7.59 10.95
CA GLY A 172 10.40 8.88 10.59
C GLY A 172 10.55 9.09 9.08
N VAL A 173 10.98 8.05 8.35
CA VAL A 173 11.11 8.06 6.89
C VAL A 173 9.75 8.06 6.21
N GLN A 174 8.77 7.29 6.69
CA GLN A 174 7.40 7.33 6.17
C GLN A 174 6.74 8.70 6.41
N ALA A 175 6.94 9.31 7.58
CA ALA A 175 6.46 10.65 7.87
C ALA A 175 7.13 11.73 6.98
N LEU A 176 8.44 11.61 6.71
CA LEU A 176 9.16 12.49 5.79
C LEU A 176 8.61 12.36 4.37
N LEU A 177 8.48 11.13 3.85
CA LEU A 177 7.94 10.88 2.51
C LEU A 177 6.50 11.36 2.37
N GLY A 178 5.65 11.16 3.37
CA GLY A 178 4.29 11.69 3.39
C GLY A 178 4.24 13.21 3.30
N ALA A 179 5.12 13.92 4.03
CA ALA A 179 5.21 15.38 4.01
C ALA A 179 5.92 15.95 2.75
N ALA A 180 6.78 15.15 2.11
CA ALA A 180 7.53 15.57 0.92
C ALA A 180 6.77 15.33 -0.40
N CYS A 181 5.92 14.29 -0.45
CA CYS A 181 5.46 13.68 -1.70
C CYS A 181 3.94 13.72 -1.93
N GLU A 182 3.19 14.62 -1.29
CA GLU A 182 1.71 14.67 -1.33
C GLU A 182 1.10 14.64 -2.74
N GLU A 183 1.80 15.20 -3.74
CA GLU A 183 1.34 15.34 -5.14
C GLU A 183 2.12 14.42 -6.12
N ALA A 184 2.94 13.48 -5.64
CA ALA A 184 3.81 12.63 -6.47
C ALA A 184 3.06 11.43 -7.08
N SER A 185 3.10 11.27 -8.41
CA SER A 185 2.37 10.22 -9.14
C SER A 185 3.18 8.94 -9.39
N SER A 186 4.49 8.98 -9.18
CA SER A 186 5.43 7.89 -9.49
C SER A 186 6.57 7.77 -8.47
N ARG A 187 7.22 6.61 -8.41
CA ARG A 187 8.38 6.35 -7.52
C ARG A 187 9.55 7.31 -7.79
N GLU A 188 9.78 7.68 -9.05
CA GLU A 188 10.85 8.61 -9.46
C GLU A 188 10.55 10.05 -9.00
N GLU A 189 9.29 10.50 -9.14
CA GLU A 189 8.86 11.80 -8.60
C GLU A 189 8.95 11.83 -7.07
N LYS A 190 8.58 10.74 -6.38
CA LYS A 190 8.74 10.61 -4.91
C LYS A 190 10.22 10.68 -4.51
N LEU A 191 11.11 9.99 -5.23
CA LEU A 191 12.55 10.00 -4.97
C LEU A 191 13.13 11.43 -5.12
N ARG A 192 12.72 12.14 -6.18
CA ARG A 192 13.12 13.53 -6.42
C ARG A 192 12.58 14.48 -5.36
N GLN A 193 11.30 14.37 -5.01
CA GLN A 193 10.66 15.22 -4.00
C GLN A 193 11.26 14.98 -2.60
N ALA A 194 11.57 13.74 -2.23
CA ALA A 194 12.28 13.43 -0.98
C ALA A 194 13.68 14.07 -0.93
N TYR A 195 14.44 14.00 -2.04
CA TYR A 195 15.75 14.62 -2.16
C TYR A 195 15.71 16.15 -2.05
N ASP A 196 14.85 16.81 -2.84
CA ASP A 196 14.64 18.26 -2.79
C ASP A 196 14.15 18.70 -1.40
N TYR A 197 13.25 17.94 -0.76
CA TYR A 197 12.71 18.22 0.58
C TYR A 197 13.80 18.13 1.67
N ILE A 198 14.66 17.11 1.63
CA ILE A 198 15.79 16.98 2.58
C ILE A 198 16.73 18.18 2.42
N ARG A 199 17.11 18.53 1.17
CA ARG A 199 17.96 19.69 0.87
C ARG A 199 17.37 20.98 1.43
N ASP A 200 16.09 21.25 1.19
CA ASP A 200 15.53 22.58 1.44
C ASP A 200 15.02 22.77 2.88
N ASN A 201 14.75 21.70 3.63
CA ASN A 201 14.25 21.77 5.01
C ASN A 201 15.31 21.50 6.09
N TYR A 202 16.27 20.60 5.86
CA TYR A 202 17.31 20.24 6.83
C TYR A 202 18.53 21.15 6.71
N ARG A 203 19.41 21.19 7.73
CA ARG A 203 20.53 22.16 7.78
C ARG A 203 21.87 21.50 8.09
N TYR A 204 22.93 21.98 7.46
CA TYR A 204 24.28 21.49 7.76
C TYR A 204 24.74 21.87 9.17
N LEU A 205 25.31 20.88 9.87
CA LEU A 205 26.02 21.02 11.14
C LEU A 205 27.27 20.13 11.09
N SER A 206 28.45 20.68 11.40
CA SER A 206 29.67 19.88 11.49
C SER A 206 29.60 18.96 12.72
N MET A 207 29.80 17.65 12.48
CA MET A 207 29.69 16.55 13.43
C MET A 207 30.82 15.54 13.17
N GLN A 208 30.83 14.40 13.87
CA GLN A 208 31.81 13.34 13.69
C GLN A 208 31.86 12.84 12.22
N HIS A 209 33.08 12.57 11.74
CA HIS A 209 33.34 11.88 10.47
C HIS A 209 33.57 10.39 10.73
N TYR A 210 33.37 9.56 9.70
CA TYR A 210 33.54 8.12 9.74
C TYR A 210 34.52 7.68 8.63
N ASP A 211 35.32 6.65 8.91
CA ASP A 211 36.38 6.19 8.01
C ASP A 211 35.82 5.76 6.63
N ALA A 212 36.54 6.07 5.56
CA ALA A 212 36.13 5.69 4.21
C ALA A 212 35.96 4.17 4.07
N GLY A 213 34.92 3.73 3.36
CA GLY A 213 34.52 2.33 3.26
C GLY A 213 33.61 1.81 4.38
N THR A 214 33.42 2.55 5.48
CA THR A 214 32.43 2.19 6.52
C THR A 214 31.00 2.55 6.07
N THR A 215 30.01 1.84 6.59
CA THR A 215 28.58 2.01 6.26
C THR A 215 27.63 1.78 7.45
N ASP A 216 28.14 1.27 8.58
CA ASP A 216 27.42 0.97 9.83
C ASP A 216 26.91 2.23 10.55
N TRP A 217 27.47 3.40 10.22
CA TRP A 217 27.02 4.71 10.69
C TRP A 217 25.66 5.17 10.14
N ALA A 218 25.13 4.52 9.09
CA ALA A 218 24.00 5.05 8.32
C ALA A 218 22.71 5.22 9.15
N GLU A 219 22.40 4.27 10.02
CA GLU A 219 21.18 4.30 10.86
C GLU A 219 21.23 5.43 11.89
N GLU A 220 22.32 5.52 12.67
CA GLU A 220 22.53 6.56 13.69
C GLU A 220 22.54 7.96 13.05
N ALA A 221 23.23 8.11 11.91
CA ALA A 221 23.29 9.37 11.18
C ALA A 221 21.92 9.81 10.65
N ALA A 222 21.09 8.89 10.14
CA ALA A 222 19.74 9.18 9.66
C ALA A 222 18.78 9.53 10.80
N LEU A 223 18.79 8.75 11.90
CA LEU A 223 17.99 9.00 13.10
C LEU A 223 18.31 10.36 13.75
N SER A 224 19.60 10.67 13.93
CA SER A 224 20.01 11.95 14.51
C SER A 224 19.62 13.14 13.62
N PHE A 225 19.59 12.95 12.30
CA PHE A 225 19.17 13.98 11.36
C PHE A 225 17.66 14.23 11.43
N LEU A 226 16.84 13.17 11.48
CA LEU A 226 15.39 13.23 11.69
C LEU A 226 15.03 13.93 13.01
N GLU A 227 15.70 13.58 14.12
CA GLU A 227 15.44 14.18 15.43
C GLU A 227 15.79 15.68 15.49
N THR A 228 16.94 16.06 14.95
CA THR A 228 17.52 17.40 15.18
C THR A 228 17.34 18.39 14.02
N GLY A 229 16.98 17.91 12.83
CA GLY A 229 16.99 18.64 11.57
C GLY A 229 18.39 19.08 11.10
N LYS A 230 19.47 18.55 11.71
CA LYS A 230 20.83 19.09 11.57
C LYS A 230 21.90 18.00 11.52
N GLY A 231 22.82 18.09 10.55
CA GLY A 231 23.84 17.06 10.37
C GLY A 231 24.88 17.37 9.30
N ASN A 232 25.88 16.51 9.17
CA ASN A 232 26.91 16.57 8.12
C ASN A 232 26.55 15.68 6.92
N CYS A 233 27.46 15.52 5.96
CA CYS A 233 27.24 14.73 4.74
C CYS A 233 26.72 13.31 5.01
N TYR A 234 27.26 12.62 6.02
CA TYR A 234 26.78 11.31 6.47
C TYR A 234 25.29 11.33 6.85
N CYS A 235 24.83 12.36 7.57
CA CYS A 235 23.42 12.53 7.94
C CYS A 235 22.51 12.72 6.72
N PHE A 236 22.92 13.56 5.76
CA PHE A 236 22.19 13.77 4.50
C PHE A 236 22.12 12.49 3.65
N ALA A 237 23.25 11.80 3.47
CA ALA A 237 23.37 10.58 2.67
C ALA A 237 22.62 9.40 3.29
N GLY A 238 22.70 9.23 4.63
CA GLY A 238 21.98 8.20 5.37
C GLY A 238 20.47 8.38 5.22
N LEU A 239 19.94 9.57 5.54
CA LEU A 239 18.50 9.82 5.49
C LEU A 239 17.95 9.69 4.06
N PHE A 240 18.63 10.24 3.04
CA PHE A 240 18.17 10.10 1.67
C PHE A 240 18.24 8.63 1.19
N MET A 241 19.26 7.86 1.60
CA MET A 241 19.35 6.43 1.29
C MET A 241 18.17 5.64 1.87
N TYR A 242 17.76 5.88 3.12
CA TYR A 242 16.58 5.20 3.67
C TYR A 242 15.27 5.65 3.01
N CYS A 243 15.12 6.93 2.64
CA CYS A 243 14.00 7.39 1.82
C CYS A 243 13.96 6.68 0.45
N ALA A 244 15.11 6.48 -0.19
CA ALA A 244 15.20 5.73 -1.44
C ALA A 244 14.83 4.23 -1.24
N ARG A 245 15.29 3.60 -0.16
CA ARG A 245 14.93 2.20 0.17
C ARG A 245 13.45 2.01 0.46
N GLN A 246 12.80 2.91 1.22
CA GLN A 246 11.34 2.89 1.44
C GLN A 246 10.56 3.09 0.13
N LEU A 247 11.16 3.73 -0.88
CA LEU A 247 10.63 3.85 -2.24
C LEU A 247 11.06 2.68 -3.17
N GLY A 248 11.59 1.59 -2.61
CA GLY A 248 11.94 0.35 -3.31
C GLY A 248 13.19 0.42 -4.18
N TYR A 249 14.07 1.41 -3.96
CA TYR A 249 15.31 1.54 -4.72
C TYR A 249 16.47 0.78 -4.06
N GLN A 250 17.27 0.12 -4.89
CA GLN A 250 18.50 -0.57 -4.48
C GLN A 250 19.60 0.46 -4.17
N ALA A 251 19.47 1.09 -3.02
CA ALA A 251 20.28 2.23 -2.57
C ALA A 251 21.26 1.84 -1.46
N TYR A 252 22.44 2.46 -1.48
CA TYR A 252 23.49 2.30 -0.47
C TYR A 252 24.21 3.63 -0.23
N VAL A 253 24.92 3.73 0.90
CA VAL A 253 25.79 4.89 1.20
C VAL A 253 27.24 4.56 0.91
N VAL A 254 28.02 5.59 0.57
CA VAL A 254 29.47 5.52 0.47
C VAL A 254 30.08 6.59 1.38
N ALA A 255 31.00 6.18 2.25
CA ALA A 255 31.97 7.07 2.90
C ALA A 255 33.27 7.07 2.08
N GLY A 256 33.73 8.26 1.67
CA GLY A 256 34.90 8.45 0.81
C GLY A 256 35.37 9.90 0.85
N TRP A 257 35.78 10.48 -0.29
CA TRP A 257 36.21 11.88 -0.34
C TRP A 257 35.71 12.63 -1.59
N GLU A 258 35.45 13.93 -1.45
CA GLU A 258 35.09 14.85 -2.54
C GLU A 258 36.26 15.79 -2.87
N SER A 259 36.44 16.15 -4.14
CA SER A 259 37.50 17.04 -4.67
C SER A 259 38.93 16.52 -4.56
N ASN A 260 39.32 15.93 -3.43
CA ASN A 260 40.65 15.37 -3.16
C ASN A 260 40.61 14.28 -2.06
N PRO A 261 41.57 13.33 -2.00
CA PRO A 261 41.58 12.22 -1.02
C PRO A 261 41.84 12.59 0.46
N THR A 262 41.57 13.83 0.88
CA THR A 262 41.71 14.30 2.28
C THR A 262 40.55 15.19 2.73
N ASN A 263 39.47 15.25 1.95
CA ASN A 263 38.26 16.01 2.23
C ASN A 263 37.10 15.01 2.37
N ASP A 264 36.95 14.47 3.58
CA ASP A 264 36.02 13.37 3.87
C ASP A 264 34.59 13.75 3.52
N HIS A 265 33.90 12.86 2.81
CA HIS A 265 32.56 13.11 2.32
C HIS A 265 31.75 11.83 2.23
N ALA A 266 30.42 11.98 2.23
CA ALA A 266 29.50 10.85 2.12
C ALA A 266 28.33 11.21 1.21
N TRP A 267 27.94 10.24 0.39
CA TRP A 267 26.88 10.35 -0.61
C TRP A 267 26.08 9.04 -0.71
N THR A 268 24.94 9.10 -1.38
CA THR A 268 24.12 7.93 -1.69
C THR A 268 24.42 7.45 -3.11
N MET A 269 24.45 6.14 -3.32
CA MET A 269 24.45 5.51 -4.63
C MET A 269 23.14 4.73 -4.79
N ILE A 270 22.63 4.63 -6.02
CA ILE A 270 21.47 3.79 -6.35
C ILE A 270 21.75 3.02 -7.65
N ASP A 271 21.54 1.72 -7.63
CA ASP A 271 21.68 0.87 -8.81
C ASP A 271 20.38 0.85 -9.63
N GLN A 272 20.45 1.32 -10.87
CA GLN A 272 19.31 1.47 -11.79
C GLN A 272 19.70 1.08 -13.23
N ASP A 273 18.98 0.14 -13.84
CA ASP A 273 19.23 -0.38 -15.20
C ASP A 273 20.66 -0.90 -15.45
N GLY A 274 21.35 -1.36 -14.39
CA GLY A 274 22.77 -1.76 -14.46
C GLY A 274 23.77 -0.59 -14.43
N ARG A 275 23.34 0.60 -14.02
CA ARG A 275 24.17 1.79 -13.75
C ARG A 275 24.12 2.12 -12.25
N ALA A 276 25.27 2.36 -11.63
CA ALA A 276 25.34 2.96 -10.30
C ALA A 276 25.27 4.49 -10.44
N LEU A 277 24.20 5.11 -9.95
CA LEU A 277 23.96 6.55 -10.04
C LEU A 277 24.24 7.24 -8.70
N LEU A 278 24.96 8.36 -8.73
CA LEU A 278 25.36 9.12 -7.54
C LEU A 278 24.31 10.18 -7.15
N TYR A 279 24.06 10.32 -5.85
CA TYR A 279 23.12 11.27 -5.26
C TYR A 279 23.75 11.97 -4.06
N ASP A 280 23.91 13.29 -4.15
CA ASP A 280 24.61 14.08 -3.13
C ASP A 280 23.81 15.30 -2.66
N THR A 281 22.88 15.06 -1.74
CA THR A 281 21.97 16.08 -1.19
C THR A 281 22.71 17.17 -0.41
N GLN A 282 23.90 16.86 0.14
CA GLN A 282 24.66 17.81 0.94
C GLN A 282 25.46 18.78 0.06
N LEU A 283 26.01 18.33 -1.07
CA LEU A 283 26.74 19.20 -1.99
C LEU A 283 25.82 20.25 -2.64
N GLU A 284 24.59 19.87 -3.02
CA GLU A 284 23.59 20.84 -3.47
C GLU A 284 23.22 21.84 -2.36
N TYR A 285 22.94 21.34 -1.14
CA TYR A 285 22.69 22.19 0.02
C TYR A 285 23.83 23.19 0.25
N ALA A 286 25.08 22.73 0.15
CA ALA A 286 26.27 23.55 0.35
C ALA A 286 26.37 24.65 -0.72
N TYR A 287 26.14 24.33 -1.99
CA TYR A 287 26.16 25.30 -3.08
C TYR A 287 25.09 26.41 -2.91
N LEU A 288 23.85 26.04 -2.61
CA LEU A 288 22.75 26.98 -2.41
C LEU A 288 22.90 27.80 -1.11
N TYR A 289 23.04 27.11 0.02
CA TYR A 289 22.79 27.67 1.35
C TYR A 289 24.05 27.96 2.17
N MET A 290 25.22 27.41 1.82
CA MET A 290 26.50 27.71 2.50
C MET A 290 27.43 28.58 1.66
N PHE A 291 27.50 28.35 0.36
CA PHE A 291 28.39 29.06 -0.56
C PHE A 291 27.69 30.17 -1.36
N HIS A 292 26.36 30.17 -1.41
CA HIS A 292 25.51 31.11 -2.16
C HIS A 292 25.96 31.24 -3.62
N ARG A 293 26.07 30.09 -4.29
CA ARG A 293 26.43 29.93 -5.70
C ARG A 293 25.19 29.57 -6.53
N GLU A 294 25.37 29.52 -7.85
CA GLU A 294 24.40 28.88 -8.74
C GLU A 294 24.11 27.43 -8.29
N PRO A 295 22.87 26.93 -8.47
CA PRO A 295 22.55 25.54 -8.20
C PRO A 295 23.45 24.60 -9.00
N VAL A 296 23.82 23.49 -8.37
CA VAL A 296 24.25 22.27 -9.07
C VAL A 296 23.11 21.25 -8.93
N ASP A 297 22.98 20.36 -9.91
CA ASP A 297 22.09 19.21 -9.80
C ASP A 297 22.98 17.96 -9.66
N MET A 298 22.87 17.27 -8.54
CA MET A 298 23.58 16.03 -8.21
C MET A 298 22.60 14.87 -7.97
N PHE A 299 21.35 15.01 -8.37
CA PHE A 299 20.35 13.94 -8.35
C PHE A 299 20.55 13.00 -9.55
N GLY A 300 21.07 11.79 -9.32
CA GLY A 300 21.31 10.79 -10.37
C GLY A 300 22.46 11.19 -11.30
N ALA A 301 23.60 11.57 -10.73
CA ALA A 301 24.81 11.86 -11.48
C ALA A 301 25.46 10.56 -12.01
N GLU A 302 25.65 10.50 -13.32
CA GLU A 302 26.45 9.45 -13.99
C GLU A 302 27.95 9.82 -13.97
N GLU A 303 28.80 8.81 -14.03
CA GLU A 303 30.25 8.94 -14.21
C GLU A 303 30.60 9.27 -15.66
N GLN A 304 31.50 10.24 -15.85
CA GLN A 304 32.05 10.63 -17.15
C GLN A 304 33.48 11.16 -16.97
N ASP A 305 34.45 10.49 -17.61
CA ASP A 305 35.88 10.85 -17.62
C ASP A 305 36.50 11.02 -16.21
N GLY A 306 36.05 10.22 -15.24
CA GLY A 306 36.47 10.24 -13.83
C GLY A 306 35.84 11.37 -13.01
N LEU A 307 34.66 11.86 -13.44
CA LEU A 307 33.90 12.93 -12.81
C LEU A 307 32.39 12.63 -12.80
N TYR A 308 31.70 13.10 -11.77
CA TYR A 308 30.24 13.07 -11.66
C TYR A 308 29.72 14.49 -11.86
N ARG A 309 29.14 14.76 -13.04
CA ARG A 309 28.69 16.10 -13.47
C ARG A 309 29.72 17.24 -13.26
N GLY A 310 31.00 16.90 -13.36
CA GLY A 310 32.14 17.82 -13.20
C GLY A 310 32.81 17.81 -11.81
N PHE A 311 32.19 17.18 -10.81
CA PHE A 311 32.79 16.96 -9.49
C PHE A 311 33.61 15.67 -9.46
N ARG A 312 34.61 15.59 -8.57
CA ARG A 312 35.39 14.36 -8.39
C ARG A 312 35.10 13.72 -7.05
N TYR A 313 34.66 12.47 -7.11
CA TYR A 313 34.50 11.60 -5.96
C TYR A 313 35.61 10.56 -5.95
N TYR A 314 36.14 10.27 -4.78
CA TYR A 314 37.14 9.25 -4.52
C TYR A 314 36.46 8.18 -3.67
N PHE A 315 36.11 7.07 -4.32
CA PHE A 315 35.58 5.88 -3.66
C PHE A 315 36.70 5.19 -2.86
N PRO A 316 36.37 4.51 -1.75
CA PRO A 316 37.31 3.63 -1.05
C PRO A 316 37.76 2.46 -1.96
N GLU A 317 38.89 1.84 -1.62
CA GLU A 317 39.31 0.56 -2.22
C GLU A 317 38.50 -0.60 -1.61
N GLU A 318 38.21 -1.64 -2.40
CA GLU A 318 37.50 -2.88 -2.01
C GLU A 318 38.39 -3.90 -1.27
#